data_AF-A0A4W3GVS7-F1
#
_entry.id   AF-A0A4W3GVS7-F1
#
_cell.length_a   1.000
_cell.length_b   1.000
_cell.length_c   1.000
_cell.angle_alpha   90.00
_cell.angle_beta   90.00
_cell.angle_gamma   90.00
#
_symmetry.space_group_name_H-M   'P 1'
#
loop_
_entity.id
_entity.type
_entity.pdbx_description
1 polymer ?
#
loop_
_entity_poly.entity_id
_entity_poly.type
_entity_poly.pdbx_seq_one_letter_code
_entity_poly.pdbx_strand_id
1 'polypeptide(L)'
;MFQTVDVQASFELQLPLGKACGAQYSGSLKSLENLISEDLRLRGFCHVQVSGVGGTARLTVCDASSLSLGCASPERVGVNMTWRARLADIPPSSTLDLRDVERAMAGEQLFGRLSELVDGGDYRLAMDDGSFAVASSFLPPGVPTEAGLGCVAGHIRVLNEPNGSRRDEGCGLTECQTDPAGLECDEMGQYREAQRDTASQTSFCLTENGERLAWTETAVPLNDSDCIGTAALLNTP
;
A
#
# COMPACT_ATOMS: atom_id res chain seq x y z
N MET A 1 -8.82 -5.73 16.15
CA MET A 1 -9.63 -4.74 15.39
C MET A 1 -8.85 -4.30 14.16
N PHE A 2 -9.51 -4.18 13.00
CA PHE A 2 -8.87 -3.64 11.79
C PHE A 2 -8.50 -2.17 11.96
N GLN A 3 -7.53 -1.70 11.18
CA GLN A 3 -6.99 -0.34 11.31
C GLN A 3 -7.22 0.49 10.05
N THR A 4 -7.41 -0.15 8.90
CA THR A 4 -7.62 0.54 7.63
C THR A 4 -8.79 -0.05 6.85
N VAL A 5 -9.37 0.77 6.00
CA VAL A 5 -10.26 0.34 4.92
C VAL A 5 -9.55 0.68 3.62
N ASP A 6 -9.56 -0.23 2.66
CA ASP A 6 -8.92 -0.07 1.36
C ASP A 6 -9.88 -0.36 0.20
N VAL A 7 -9.74 0.41 -0.89
CA VAL A 7 -10.47 0.20 -2.14
C VAL A 7 -9.46 0.29 -3.27
N GLN A 8 -9.54 -0.65 -4.21
CA GLN A 8 -8.62 -0.72 -5.35
C GLN A 8 -9.36 -0.47 -6.65
N ALA A 9 -8.68 0.17 -7.60
CA ALA A 9 -9.17 0.47 -8.93
C ALA A 9 -8.03 0.30 -9.94
N SER A 10 -8.31 -0.39 -11.05
CA SER A 10 -7.33 -0.65 -12.10
C SER A 10 -7.89 -0.28 -13.47
N PHE A 11 -7.10 0.46 -14.25
CA PHE A 11 -7.44 0.86 -15.62
C PHE A 11 -6.17 1.03 -16.46
N GLU A 12 -6.31 1.06 -17.79
CA GLU A 12 -5.19 1.24 -18.72
C GLU A 12 -5.22 2.61 -19.39
N LEU A 13 -4.05 3.22 -19.50
CA LEU A 13 -3.82 4.42 -20.30
C LEU A 13 -3.10 4.05 -21.60
N GLN A 14 -3.55 4.65 -22.70
CA GLN A 14 -2.89 4.59 -23.99
C GLN A 14 -1.68 5.53 -24.00
N LEU A 15 -0.52 5.01 -24.39
CA LEU A 15 0.68 5.81 -24.61
C LEU A 15 0.55 6.68 -25.87
N PRO A 16 1.19 7.86 -25.90
CA PRO A 16 1.33 8.66 -27.11
C PRO A 16 2.01 7.88 -28.24
N LEU A 17 1.63 8.19 -29.49
CA LEU A 17 2.19 7.58 -30.70
C LEU A 17 3.73 7.64 -30.70
N GLY A 18 4.37 6.49 -30.95
CA GLY A 18 5.83 6.36 -31.00
C GLY A 18 6.51 6.15 -29.65
N LYS A 19 5.75 6.09 -28.54
CA LYS A 19 6.27 5.67 -27.23
C LYS A 19 5.95 4.20 -27.00
N ALA A 20 6.88 3.48 -26.38
CA ALA A 20 6.71 2.08 -26.01
C ALA A 20 7.03 1.86 -24.53
N CYS A 21 6.15 1.14 -23.83
CA CYS A 21 6.36 0.76 -22.44
C CYS A 21 7.45 -0.31 -22.33
N GLY A 22 8.44 -0.07 -21.49
CA GLY A 22 9.57 -0.98 -21.27
C GLY A 22 10.61 -0.38 -20.33
N ALA A 23 11.75 -1.05 -20.20
CA ALA A 23 12.82 -0.65 -19.27
C ALA A 23 13.31 0.79 -19.51
N GLN A 24 13.45 1.20 -20.78
CA GLN A 24 13.82 2.58 -21.14
C GLN A 24 12.78 3.65 -20.78
N TYR A 25 11.54 3.26 -20.48
CA TYR A 25 10.45 4.17 -20.14
C TYR A 25 10.24 4.31 -18.63
N SER A 26 10.99 3.56 -17.79
CA SER A 26 10.87 3.57 -16.32
C SER A 26 10.98 4.96 -15.69
N GLY A 27 11.93 5.78 -16.13
CA GLY A 27 12.07 7.16 -15.65
C GLY A 27 10.85 8.03 -16.00
N SER A 28 10.31 7.88 -17.21
CA SER A 28 9.09 8.57 -17.64
C SER A 28 7.84 8.06 -16.91
N LEU A 29 7.78 6.77 -16.58
CA LEU A 29 6.69 6.19 -15.79
C LEU A 29 6.62 6.83 -14.41
N LYS A 30 7.75 7.12 -13.76
CA LYS A 30 7.73 7.78 -12.46
C LYS A 30 7.23 9.22 -12.54
N SER A 31 7.61 9.96 -13.58
CA SER A 31 7.07 11.29 -13.86
C SER A 31 5.56 11.25 -14.13
N LEU A 32 5.11 10.26 -14.91
CA LEU A 32 3.70 10.04 -15.21
C LEU A 32 2.90 9.65 -13.95
N GLU A 33 3.45 8.79 -13.08
CA GLU A 33 2.86 8.44 -11.79
C GLU A 33 2.63 9.68 -10.92
N ASN A 34 3.65 10.54 -10.79
CA ASN A 34 3.52 11.80 -10.05
C ASN A 34 2.44 12.71 -10.65
N LEU A 35 2.43 12.86 -11.98
CA LEU A 35 1.43 13.68 -12.67
C LEU A 35 0.00 13.17 -12.46
N ILE A 36 -0.22 11.85 -12.60
CA ILE A 36 -1.52 11.22 -12.33
C ILE A 36 -1.94 11.47 -10.89
N SER A 37 -1.03 11.28 -9.94
CA SER A 37 -1.30 11.49 -8.51
C SER A 37 -1.71 12.94 -8.21
N GLU A 38 -1.02 13.92 -8.79
CA GLU A 38 -1.36 15.33 -8.64
C GLU A 38 -2.70 15.71 -9.29
N ASP A 39 -2.96 15.26 -10.53
CA ASP A 39 -4.22 15.54 -11.22
C ASP A 39 -5.42 14.93 -10.47
N LEU A 40 -5.31 13.66 -10.03
CA LEU A 40 -6.34 13.01 -9.24
C LEU A 40 -6.56 13.71 -7.89
N ARG A 41 -5.50 14.21 -7.25
CA ARG A 41 -5.60 14.99 -6.02
C ARG A 41 -6.33 16.31 -6.24
N LEU A 42 -6.02 17.03 -7.32
CA LEU A 42 -6.70 18.28 -7.70
C LEU A 42 -8.18 18.06 -8.03
N ARG A 43 -8.52 16.91 -8.62
CA ARG A 43 -9.90 16.48 -8.86
C ARG A 43 -10.61 15.95 -7.61
N GLY A 44 -9.93 15.89 -6.47
CA GLY A 44 -10.50 15.49 -5.19
C GLY A 44 -10.71 13.98 -5.05
N PHE A 45 -9.89 13.14 -5.68
CA PHE A 45 -9.88 11.68 -5.48
C PHE A 45 -8.99 11.24 -4.31
N CYS A 46 -8.36 12.17 -3.59
CA CYS A 46 -7.53 11.84 -2.42
C CYS A 46 -8.16 12.22 -1.08
N HIS A 47 -9.42 12.66 -1.11
CA HIS A 47 -10.20 12.95 0.07
C HIS A 47 -11.61 12.39 -0.10
N VAL A 48 -12.15 11.80 0.98
CA VAL A 48 -13.52 11.31 1.01
C VAL A 48 -14.26 11.93 2.18
N GLN A 49 -15.52 12.29 1.97
CA GLN A 49 -16.38 12.82 3.02
C GLN A 49 -17.30 11.70 3.52
N VAL A 50 -16.98 11.19 4.70
CA VAL A 50 -17.78 10.15 5.36
C VAL A 50 -18.88 10.83 6.15
N SER A 51 -20.13 10.48 5.87
CA SER A 51 -21.30 11.00 6.59
C SER A 51 -22.12 9.82 7.10
N GLY A 52 -22.53 9.91 8.36
CA GLY A 52 -23.32 8.88 9.02
C GLY A 52 -24.25 9.51 10.06
N VAL A 53 -24.89 8.67 10.86
CA VAL A 53 -25.75 9.17 11.95
C VAL A 53 -24.85 9.88 12.95
N GLY A 54 -25.08 11.17 13.21
CA GLY A 54 -24.41 11.94 14.27
C GLY A 54 -23.10 12.63 13.90
N GLY A 55 -22.64 12.59 12.64
CA GLY A 55 -21.48 13.37 12.24
C GLY A 55 -21.04 13.23 10.79
N THR A 56 -20.07 14.06 10.43
CA THR A 56 -19.36 14.03 9.15
C THR A 56 -17.86 14.16 9.41
N ALA A 57 -17.06 13.34 8.74
CA ALA A 57 -15.61 13.40 8.79
C ALA A 57 -15.05 13.49 7.37
N ARG A 58 -13.92 14.20 7.22
CA ARG A 58 -13.17 14.24 5.97
C ARG A 58 -11.89 13.44 6.16
N LEU A 59 -11.76 12.33 5.44
CA LEU A 59 -10.60 11.44 5.52
C LEU A 59 -9.67 11.69 4.33
N THR A 60 -8.36 11.64 4.57
CA THR A 60 -7.36 11.58 3.50
C THR A 60 -7.11 10.12 3.18
N VAL A 61 -7.17 9.76 1.90
CA VAL A 61 -7.17 8.35 1.47
C VAL A 61 -6.05 8.00 0.49
N CYS A 62 -5.19 8.97 0.17
CA CYS A 62 -4.00 8.74 -0.65
C CYS A 62 -2.73 8.88 0.19
N ASP A 63 -1.76 7.98 -0.04
CA ASP A 63 -0.37 8.08 0.41
C ASP A 63 0.58 7.79 -0.76
N ALA A 64 1.89 7.71 -0.50
CA ALA A 64 2.90 7.47 -1.54
C ALA A 64 2.78 6.09 -2.22
N SER A 65 2.07 5.14 -1.60
CA SER A 65 1.79 3.79 -2.13
C SER A 65 0.43 3.69 -2.83
N SER A 66 -0.36 4.77 -2.88
CA SER A 66 -1.71 4.74 -3.44
C SER A 66 -1.78 4.60 -4.94
N LEU A 67 -0.67 4.79 -5.66
CA LEU A 67 -0.63 4.68 -7.10
C LEU A 67 0.60 3.88 -7.50
N SER A 68 0.39 2.89 -8.35
CA SER A 68 1.48 2.16 -8.99
C SER A 68 1.19 1.99 -10.48
N LEU A 69 2.22 2.16 -11.30
CA LEU A 69 2.15 2.00 -12.74
C LEU A 69 2.93 0.76 -13.16
N GLY A 70 2.41 0.05 -14.15
CA GLY A 70 3.07 -1.09 -14.77
C GLY A 70 2.85 -1.10 -16.28
N CYS A 71 3.76 -1.74 -17.02
CA CYS A 71 3.53 -1.97 -18.45
C CYS A 71 2.51 -3.09 -18.63
N ALA A 72 1.34 -2.76 -19.16
CA ALA A 72 0.33 -3.76 -19.54
C ALA A 72 0.62 -4.32 -20.94
N SER A 73 1.03 -3.44 -21.87
CA SER A 73 1.48 -3.81 -23.21
C SER A 73 2.51 -2.79 -23.72
N PRO A 74 3.14 -2.99 -24.89
CA PRO A 74 4.06 -2.01 -25.45
C PRO A 74 3.43 -0.63 -25.65
N GLU A 75 2.12 -0.54 -25.87
CA GLU A 75 1.44 0.74 -26.14
C GLU A 75 0.55 1.20 -24.98
N ARG A 76 0.50 0.43 -23.88
CA ARG A 76 -0.41 0.70 -22.76
C ARG A 76 0.27 0.57 -21.41
N VAL A 77 -0.06 1.50 -20.54
CA VAL A 77 0.35 1.51 -19.14
C VAL A 77 -0.85 1.16 -18.28
N GLY A 78 -0.72 0.11 -17.48
CA GLY A 78 -1.67 -0.21 -16.42
C GLY A 78 -1.45 0.73 -15.24
N VAL A 79 -2.55 1.30 -14.75
CA VAL A 79 -2.61 2.12 -13.55
C VAL A 79 -3.35 1.32 -12.50
N ASN A 80 -2.71 1.05 -11.37
CA ASN A 80 -3.31 0.43 -10.21
C ASN A 80 -3.34 1.45 -9.07
N MET A 81 -4.55 1.82 -8.67
CA MET A 81 -4.82 2.79 -7.62
C MET A 81 -5.38 2.08 -6.40
N THR A 82 -4.86 2.41 -5.23
CA THR A 82 -5.33 1.95 -3.94
C THR A 82 -5.61 3.14 -3.03
N TRP A 83 -6.86 3.35 -2.69
CA TRP A 83 -7.25 4.28 -1.63
C TRP A 83 -7.24 3.57 -0.28
N ARG A 84 -6.72 4.24 0.74
CA ARG A 84 -6.62 3.71 2.09
C ARG A 84 -7.05 4.74 3.13
N ALA A 85 -8.17 4.49 3.80
CA ALA A 85 -8.61 5.27 4.95
C ALA A 85 -8.07 4.63 6.24
N ARG A 86 -7.43 5.42 7.11
CA ARG A 86 -7.10 4.98 8.47
C ARG A 86 -8.29 5.23 9.38
N LEU A 87 -8.72 4.21 10.12
CA LEU A 87 -9.83 4.35 11.06
C LEU A 87 -9.47 5.28 12.24
N ALA A 88 -8.18 5.40 12.56
CA ALA A 88 -7.68 6.34 13.57
C ALA A 88 -7.84 7.82 13.18
N ASP A 89 -8.02 8.13 11.89
CA ASP A 89 -8.22 9.51 11.41
C ASP A 89 -9.68 9.97 11.57
N ILE A 90 -10.57 9.06 11.98
CA ILE A 90 -11.97 9.36 12.26
C ILE A 90 -12.04 10.06 13.63
N PRO A 91 -12.64 11.26 13.72
CA PRO A 91 -12.76 11.96 14.98
C PRO A 91 -13.51 11.11 16.02
N PRO A 92 -12.98 10.98 17.25
CA PRO A 92 -13.61 10.15 18.29
C PRO A 92 -14.97 10.69 18.75
N SER A 93 -15.28 11.95 18.45
CA SER A 93 -16.60 12.56 18.67
C SER A 93 -17.64 12.13 17.63
N SER A 94 -17.23 11.50 16.53
CA SER A 94 -18.13 11.03 15.49
C SER A 94 -18.61 9.61 15.79
N THR A 95 -19.89 9.36 15.56
CA THR A 95 -20.53 8.04 15.66
C THR A 95 -20.43 7.25 14.36
N LEU A 96 -19.47 7.60 13.51
CA LEU A 96 -19.21 6.91 12.25
C LEU A 96 -18.69 5.51 12.54
N ASP A 97 -19.32 4.52 11.91
CA ASP A 97 -18.87 3.13 11.99
C ASP A 97 -18.05 2.75 10.75
N LEU A 98 -17.54 1.51 10.77
CA LEU A 98 -16.78 0.95 9.66
C LEU A 98 -17.58 0.96 8.35
N ARG A 99 -18.88 0.64 8.42
CA ARG A 99 -19.76 0.51 7.26
C ARG A 99 -19.99 1.85 6.56
N ASP A 100 -20.04 2.94 7.32
CA ASP A 100 -20.11 4.29 6.76
C ASP A 100 -18.86 4.64 5.95
N VAL A 101 -17.67 4.25 6.43
CA VAL A 101 -16.39 4.45 5.73
C VAL A 101 -16.31 3.59 4.47
N GLU A 102 -16.64 2.29 4.56
CA GLU A 102 -16.67 1.37 3.42
C GLU A 102 -17.59 1.90 2.32
N ARG A 103 -18.81 2.33 2.69
CA ARG A 103 -19.78 2.91 1.74
C ARG A 103 -19.27 4.20 1.12
N ALA A 104 -18.61 5.06 1.89
CA ALA A 104 -18.09 6.32 1.35
C ALA A 104 -16.94 6.09 0.36
N MET A 105 -16.07 5.12 0.62
CA MET A 105 -14.92 4.81 -0.24
C MET A 105 -15.30 4.01 -1.49
N ALA A 106 -16.05 2.92 -1.33
CA ALA A 106 -16.48 2.09 -2.45
C ALA A 106 -17.61 2.77 -3.25
N GLY A 107 -18.38 3.66 -2.62
CA GLY A 107 -19.55 4.33 -3.19
C GLY A 107 -19.29 5.36 -4.28
N GLU A 108 -20.37 6.07 -4.62
CA GLU A 108 -20.41 7.10 -5.66
C GLU A 108 -19.48 8.29 -5.43
N GLN A 109 -19.05 8.55 -4.19
CA GLN A 109 -18.23 9.73 -3.89
C GLN A 109 -16.78 9.61 -4.33
N LEU A 110 -16.25 8.38 -4.39
CA LEU A 110 -14.84 8.13 -4.66
C LEU A 110 -14.66 7.15 -5.81
N PHE A 111 -14.93 5.86 -5.59
CA PHE A 111 -14.78 4.86 -6.65
C PHE A 111 -15.77 5.08 -7.79
N GLY A 112 -17.06 5.28 -7.50
CA GLY A 112 -18.08 5.44 -8.54
C GLY A 112 -17.79 6.63 -9.46
N ARG A 113 -17.38 7.76 -8.87
CA ARG A 113 -16.95 8.95 -9.63
C ARG A 113 -15.68 8.72 -10.46
N LEU A 114 -14.76 7.86 -10.01
CA LEU A 114 -13.60 7.48 -10.82
C LEU A 114 -14.06 6.60 -11.99
N SER A 115 -14.94 5.62 -11.73
CA SER A 115 -15.52 4.76 -12.77
C SER A 115 -16.18 5.60 -13.85
N GLU A 116 -17.03 6.57 -13.48
CA GLU A 116 -17.70 7.45 -14.42
C GLU A 116 -16.69 8.28 -15.25
N LEU A 117 -15.63 8.81 -14.61
CA LEU A 117 -14.59 9.58 -15.29
C LEU A 117 -13.78 8.75 -16.29
N VAL A 118 -13.47 7.50 -15.94
CA VAL A 118 -12.65 6.59 -16.75
C VAL A 118 -13.50 5.96 -17.86
N ASP A 119 -14.68 5.43 -17.54
CA ASP A 119 -15.59 4.80 -18.50
C ASP A 119 -16.22 5.81 -19.47
N GLY A 120 -16.40 7.06 -19.02
CA GLY A 120 -16.84 8.16 -19.88
C GLY A 120 -15.77 8.59 -20.90
N GLY A 121 -14.51 8.17 -20.74
CA GLY A 121 -13.40 8.57 -21.62
C GLY A 121 -12.92 10.01 -21.43
N ASP A 122 -13.40 10.69 -20.37
CA ASP A 122 -13.09 12.08 -20.06
C ASP A 122 -11.76 12.25 -19.31
N TYR A 123 -11.19 11.15 -18.81
CA TYR A 123 -9.86 11.17 -18.21
C TYR A 123 -8.77 11.30 -19.29
N ARG A 124 -8.19 12.50 -19.38
CA ARG A 124 -7.09 12.83 -20.28
C ARG A 124 -6.00 13.57 -19.53
N LEU A 125 -4.75 13.16 -19.73
CA LEU A 125 -3.57 13.79 -19.13
C LEU A 125 -2.72 14.38 -20.23
N ALA A 126 -2.30 15.63 -20.06
CA ALA A 126 -1.35 16.28 -20.96
C ALA A 126 0.04 16.24 -20.34
N MET A 127 1.01 15.72 -21.08
CA MET A 127 2.44 15.84 -20.80
C MET A 127 3.12 16.57 -21.95
N ASP A 128 4.36 17.01 -21.70
CA ASP A 128 5.20 17.68 -22.70
C ASP A 128 5.38 16.86 -23.99
N ASP A 129 5.28 15.52 -23.92
CA ASP A 129 5.46 14.59 -25.05
C ASP A 129 4.16 14.02 -25.63
N GLY A 130 2.98 14.49 -25.18
CA GLY A 130 1.69 14.11 -25.74
C GLY A 130 0.57 13.99 -24.72
N SER A 131 -0.62 13.59 -25.17
CA SER A 131 -1.77 13.33 -24.29
C SER A 131 -2.01 11.83 -24.11
N PHE A 132 -2.23 11.41 -22.87
CA PHE A 132 -2.67 10.06 -22.52
C PHE A 132 -4.19 10.05 -22.42
N ALA A 133 -4.80 8.97 -22.90
CA ALA A 133 -6.24 8.74 -22.82
C ALA A 133 -6.51 7.33 -22.31
N VAL A 134 -7.69 7.10 -21.73
CA VAL A 134 -8.09 5.76 -21.28
C VAL A 134 -8.19 4.81 -22.47
N ALA A 135 -7.47 3.69 -22.39
CA ALA A 135 -7.48 2.64 -23.41
C ALA A 135 -8.50 1.54 -23.08
N SER A 136 -8.56 1.15 -21.81
CA SER A 136 -9.50 0.17 -21.28
C SER A 136 -9.69 0.40 -19.77
N SER A 137 -10.86 0.05 -19.25
CA SER A 137 -11.14 0.02 -17.81
C SER A 137 -11.33 -1.42 -17.36
N PHE A 138 -10.76 -1.77 -16.21
CA PHE A 138 -10.99 -3.05 -15.53
C PHE A 138 -11.73 -2.83 -14.20
N LEU A 139 -12.49 -1.73 -14.13
CA LEU A 139 -13.29 -1.41 -12.97
C LEU A 139 -14.52 -2.34 -12.97
N PRO A 140 -14.83 -3.04 -11.86
CA PRO A 140 -16.08 -3.77 -11.76
C PRO A 140 -17.24 -2.79 -12.03
N PRO A 141 -18.27 -3.18 -12.81
CA PRO A 141 -19.40 -2.30 -13.08
C PRO A 141 -20.12 -1.97 -11.77
N GLY A 142 -20.14 -0.68 -11.43
CA GLY A 142 -20.74 -0.18 -10.19
C GLY A 142 -19.79 -0.20 -8.99
N VAL A 143 -20.37 -0.19 -7.80
CA VAL A 143 -19.66 -0.16 -6.52
C VAL A 143 -18.89 -1.48 -6.33
N PRO A 144 -17.57 -1.48 -6.01
CA PRO A 144 -16.88 -2.70 -5.60
C PRO A 144 -17.67 -3.29 -4.44
N THR A 145 -18.05 -4.56 -4.59
CA THR A 145 -18.97 -5.20 -3.63
C THR A 145 -18.40 -5.25 -2.22
N GLU A 146 -17.08 -5.14 -2.04
CA GLU A 146 -16.43 -5.11 -0.74
C GLU A 146 -15.21 -4.18 -0.76
N ALA A 147 -15.11 -3.29 0.23
CA ALA A 147 -13.87 -2.62 0.58
C ALA A 147 -13.01 -3.58 1.42
N GLY A 148 -11.71 -3.63 1.18
CA GLY A 148 -10.78 -4.43 1.95
C GLY A 148 -10.59 -3.88 3.36
N LEU A 149 -10.50 -4.76 4.35
CA LEU A 149 -10.18 -4.39 5.74
C LEU A 149 -8.73 -4.70 6.05
N GLY A 150 -7.92 -3.69 6.30
CA GLY A 150 -6.47 -3.83 6.41
C GLY A 150 -5.89 -3.44 7.77
N CYS A 151 -4.58 -3.60 7.83
CA CYS A 151 -3.73 -3.18 8.94
C CYS A 151 -2.75 -2.12 8.46
N VAL A 152 -2.32 -1.24 9.36
CA VAL A 152 -1.24 -0.30 9.04
C VAL A 152 0.10 -1.04 9.00
N ALA A 153 1.12 -0.38 8.45
CA ALA A 153 2.50 -0.85 8.50
C ALA A 153 2.90 -1.33 9.91
N GLY A 154 3.64 -2.44 9.96
CA GLY A 154 4.03 -3.11 11.21
C GLY A 154 2.86 -3.76 11.94
N HIS A 155 1.78 -4.14 11.28
CA HIS A 155 0.73 -4.95 11.91
C HIS A 155 0.29 -6.04 10.93
N ILE A 156 0.05 -7.23 11.45
CA ILE A 156 -0.44 -8.36 10.68
C ILE A 156 -1.92 -8.60 10.96
N ARG A 157 -2.62 -9.15 9.96
CA ARG A 157 -3.96 -9.68 10.17
C ARG A 157 -3.86 -10.92 11.04
N VAL A 158 -4.49 -10.87 12.21
CA VAL A 158 -4.61 -12.03 13.08
C VAL A 158 -5.75 -12.88 12.56
N LEU A 159 -5.38 -14.08 12.12
CA LEU A 159 -6.31 -15.09 11.65
C LEU A 159 -6.51 -16.06 12.81
N ASN A 160 -7.74 -16.18 13.28
CA ASN A 160 -8.07 -17.23 14.23
C ASN A 160 -8.54 -18.45 13.42
N GLU A 161 -7.99 -19.63 13.75
CA GLU A 161 -8.41 -20.92 13.19
C GLU A 161 -9.19 -21.75 14.23
N PRO A 162 -10.35 -21.30 14.75
CA PRO A 162 -11.19 -22.21 15.50
C PRO A 162 -11.87 -23.16 14.49
N ASN A 163 -11.46 -24.43 14.49
CA ASN A 163 -12.08 -25.50 13.70
C ASN A 163 -11.97 -25.39 12.16
N GLY A 164 -10.92 -24.75 11.63
CA GLY A 164 -10.67 -24.68 10.18
C GLY A 164 -11.53 -23.67 9.42
N SER A 165 -12.25 -22.80 10.11
CA SER A 165 -12.87 -21.60 9.53
C SER A 165 -11.99 -20.40 9.85
N ARG A 166 -11.30 -19.89 8.83
CA ARG A 166 -10.44 -18.71 8.90
C ARG A 166 -11.33 -17.48 9.18
N ARG A 167 -11.26 -16.93 10.40
CA ARG A 167 -11.92 -15.66 10.74
C ARG A 167 -10.85 -14.61 11.05
N ASP A 168 -10.87 -13.52 10.31
CA ASP A 168 -10.01 -12.37 10.57
C ASP A 168 -10.50 -11.66 11.85
N GLU A 169 -9.67 -11.61 12.89
CA GLU A 169 -10.00 -10.93 14.17
C GLU A 169 -9.50 -9.46 14.23
N GLY A 170 -8.83 -9.04 13.16
CA GLY A 170 -8.29 -7.69 12.97
C GLY A 170 -6.77 -7.67 13.05
N CYS A 171 -6.19 -6.55 13.51
CA CYS A 171 -4.75 -6.33 13.48
C CYS A 171 -4.08 -6.65 14.82
N GLY A 172 -2.90 -7.28 14.74
CA GLY A 172 -2.01 -7.56 15.86
C GLY A 172 -0.56 -7.19 15.53
N LEU A 173 0.27 -7.10 16.57
CA LEU A 173 1.71 -6.91 16.42
C LEU A 173 2.36 -8.20 15.93
N THR A 174 3.49 -8.07 15.25
CA THR A 174 4.32 -9.21 14.85
C THR A 174 5.17 -9.72 16.02
N GLU A 175 5.70 -10.93 15.89
CA GLU A 175 6.63 -11.51 16.88
C GLU A 175 7.80 -10.56 17.16
N CYS A 176 8.41 -9.99 16.10
CA CYS A 176 9.50 -9.01 16.22
C CYS A 176 9.14 -7.80 17.09
N GLN A 177 7.95 -7.24 16.93
CA GLN A 177 7.54 -6.05 17.67
C GLN A 177 7.17 -6.35 19.12
N THR A 178 6.80 -7.60 19.41
CA THR A 178 6.56 -8.08 20.78
C THR A 178 7.81 -8.66 21.41
N ASP A 179 8.94 -8.67 20.70
CA ASP A 179 10.16 -9.30 21.15
C ASP A 179 10.72 -8.56 22.39
N PRO A 180 10.89 -9.26 23.52
CA PRO A 180 11.35 -8.62 24.75
C PRO A 180 12.79 -8.10 24.67
N ALA A 181 13.59 -8.56 23.70
CA ALA A 181 14.94 -8.06 23.48
C ALA A 181 14.95 -6.69 22.77
N GLY A 182 13.81 -6.20 22.28
CA GLY A 182 13.70 -4.89 21.64
C GLY A 182 14.45 -4.83 20.31
N LEU A 183 14.38 -5.90 19.52
CA LEU A 183 15.03 -6.01 18.22
C LEU A 183 14.44 -5.02 17.20
N GLU A 184 15.26 -4.57 16.27
CA GLU A 184 14.89 -3.66 15.19
C GLU A 184 14.04 -4.40 14.14
N CYS A 185 12.82 -3.93 13.92
CA CYS A 185 11.94 -4.44 12.87
C CYS A 185 11.95 -3.52 11.64
N ASP A 186 11.57 -4.07 10.50
CA ASP A 186 11.30 -3.31 9.29
C ASP A 186 9.89 -2.69 9.32
N GLU A 187 9.51 -2.00 8.25
CA GLU A 187 8.21 -1.35 8.13
C GLU A 187 7.03 -2.33 8.07
N MET A 188 7.28 -3.61 7.77
CA MET A 188 6.28 -4.67 7.76
C MET A 188 6.19 -5.40 9.11
N GLY A 189 7.08 -5.08 10.06
CA GLY A 189 7.19 -5.75 11.34
C GLY A 189 7.97 -7.06 11.27
N GLN A 190 8.72 -7.31 10.21
CA GLN A 190 9.68 -8.42 10.16
C GLN A 190 10.99 -8.02 10.82
N TYR A 191 11.77 -8.99 11.30
CA TYR A 191 13.10 -8.71 11.85
C TYR A 191 13.99 -8.10 10.77
N ARG A 192 14.65 -6.98 11.05
CA ARG A 192 15.78 -6.55 10.20
C ARG A 192 16.92 -7.53 10.39
N GLU A 193 17.51 -7.96 9.29
CA GLU A 193 18.63 -8.88 9.35
C GLU A 193 19.82 -8.22 10.04
N ALA A 194 20.11 -6.94 9.78
CA ALA A 194 21.13 -6.21 10.52
C ALA A 194 20.55 -5.55 11.78
N GLN A 195 21.16 -5.82 12.93
CA GLN A 195 20.79 -5.26 14.23
C GLN A 195 21.93 -4.46 14.82
N ARG A 196 21.58 -3.46 15.62
CA ARG A 196 22.55 -2.69 16.39
C ARG A 196 22.21 -2.66 17.87
N ASP A 197 23.11 -3.21 18.68
CA ASP A 197 23.03 -3.05 20.12
C ASP A 197 23.69 -1.72 20.52
N THR A 198 22.84 -0.76 20.91
CA THR A 198 23.28 0.58 21.32
C THR A 198 24.04 0.57 22.64
N ALA A 199 23.82 -0.42 23.51
CA ALA A 199 24.49 -0.53 24.81
C ALA A 199 25.94 -1.00 24.66
N SER A 200 26.18 -1.99 23.79
CA SER A 200 27.52 -2.52 23.51
C SER A 200 28.21 -1.82 22.33
N GLN A 201 27.49 -0.99 21.56
CA GLN A 201 27.96 -0.39 20.31
C GLN A 201 28.41 -1.44 19.26
N THR A 202 27.85 -2.65 19.32
CA THR A 202 28.11 -3.70 18.33
C THR A 202 26.92 -3.87 17.39
N SER A 203 27.22 -4.34 16.18
CA SER A 203 26.23 -4.75 15.19
C SER A 203 26.33 -6.26 15.00
N PHE A 204 25.22 -6.91 14.71
CA PHE A 204 25.14 -8.36 14.48
C PHE A 204 23.99 -8.67 13.52
N CYS A 205 24.04 -9.83 12.88
CA CYS A 205 22.96 -10.31 12.03
C CYS A 205 21.97 -11.21 12.78
N LEU A 206 20.71 -11.17 12.37
CA LEU A 206 19.65 -12.11 12.76
C LEU A 206 19.29 -13.05 11.60
N THR A 207 18.65 -14.16 11.92
CA THR A 207 17.91 -14.98 10.95
C THR A 207 16.52 -14.38 10.68
N GLU A 208 15.81 -14.88 9.67
CA GLU A 208 14.42 -14.51 9.38
C GLU A 208 13.45 -14.74 10.55
N ASN A 209 13.82 -15.62 11.49
CA ASN A 209 13.05 -15.95 12.69
C ASN A 209 13.51 -15.15 13.94
N GLY A 210 14.42 -14.18 13.78
CA GLY A 210 14.90 -13.36 14.89
C GLY A 210 16.03 -13.98 15.73
N GLU A 211 16.68 -15.05 15.26
CA GLU A 211 17.77 -15.68 16.01
C GLU A 211 19.11 -14.99 15.74
N ARG A 212 19.85 -14.64 16.80
CA ARG A 212 21.14 -13.93 16.69
C ARG A 212 22.27 -14.84 16.20
N LEU A 213 22.93 -14.41 15.12
CA LEU A 213 24.13 -15.04 14.59
C LEU A 213 25.37 -14.53 15.32
N ALA A 214 25.76 -15.15 16.43
CA ALA A 214 26.84 -14.69 17.31
C ALA A 214 28.20 -14.46 16.60
N TRP A 215 28.48 -15.18 15.52
CA TRP A 215 29.73 -15.07 14.75
C TRP A 215 29.79 -13.85 13.82
N THR A 216 28.70 -13.10 13.69
CA THR A 216 28.60 -11.89 12.85
C THR A 216 28.82 -10.60 13.64
N GLU A 217 29.06 -10.71 14.95
CA GLU A 217 29.19 -9.54 15.82
C GLU A 217 30.45 -8.73 15.52
N THR A 218 30.26 -7.42 15.32
CA THR A 218 31.34 -6.49 14.98
C THR A 218 31.05 -5.09 15.52
N ALA A 219 32.10 -4.32 15.78
CA ALA A 219 31.97 -2.90 16.13
C ALA A 219 31.63 -2.00 14.91
N VAL A 220 31.73 -2.55 13.69
CA VAL A 220 31.42 -1.83 12.45
C VAL A 220 29.90 -1.86 12.22
N PRO A 221 29.26 -0.74 11.85
CA PRO A 221 27.86 -0.74 11.46
C PRO A 221 27.60 -1.69 10.28
N LEU A 222 26.69 -2.63 10.46
CA LEU A 222 26.19 -3.52 9.40
C LEU A 222 24.89 -2.96 8.82
N ASN A 223 24.67 -3.22 7.55
CA ASN A 223 23.38 -3.00 6.86
C ASN A 223 22.80 -4.34 6.41
N ASP A 224 21.52 -4.38 6.04
CA ASP A 224 20.85 -5.64 5.71
C ASP A 224 21.57 -6.39 4.57
N SER A 225 22.10 -5.67 3.57
CA SER A 225 22.88 -6.28 2.50
C SER A 225 24.18 -6.97 2.94
N ASP A 226 24.75 -6.60 4.09
CA ASP A 226 25.90 -7.29 4.69
C ASP A 226 25.49 -8.62 5.36
N CYS A 227 24.19 -8.79 5.66
CA CYS A 227 23.62 -9.99 6.27
C CYS A 227 22.98 -10.95 5.23
N ILE A 228 22.61 -10.44 4.05
CA ILE A 228 22.07 -11.23 2.93
C ILE A 228 23.14 -12.22 2.41
N GLY A 229 22.98 -13.51 2.74
CA GLY A 229 23.88 -14.60 2.35
C GLY A 229 24.60 -15.28 3.54
N THR A 230 24.57 -14.64 4.69
CA THR A 230 25.16 -15.11 5.95
C THR A 230 24.30 -16.22 6.59
N ALA A 231 22.97 -16.13 6.41
CA ALA A 231 22.01 -17.17 6.78
C ALA A 231 21.89 -18.33 5.76
N ALA A 232 22.18 -18.08 4.48
CA ALA A 232 22.04 -19.09 3.41
C ALA A 232 23.05 -20.25 3.52
N LEU A 233 24.14 -20.07 4.28
CA LEU A 233 25.16 -21.12 4.53
C LEU A 233 24.76 -22.12 5.63
N LEU A 234 23.63 -21.91 6.33
CA LEU A 234 23.13 -22.82 7.37
C LEU A 234 22.06 -23.80 6.85
N ASN A 235 21.58 -23.65 5.60
CA ASN A 235 20.57 -24.50 4.98
C ASN A 235 21.14 -25.46 3.91
N THR A 236 22.40 -25.88 4.05
CA THR A 236 22.92 -27.04 3.31
C THR A 236 23.18 -28.19 4.29
N PRO A 237 22.58 -29.38 4.07
CA PRO A 237 22.70 -30.54 4.95
C PRO A 237 24.14 -31.09 5.02
#